data_AF-A0A960SPJ8-F1
#
_entry.id   AF-A0A960SPJ8-F1
#
_cell.length_a   1.000
_cell.length_b   1.000
_cell.length_c   1.000
_cell.angle_alpha   90.00
_cell.angle_beta   90.00
_cell.angle_gamma   90.00
#
_symmetry.space_group_name_H-M   'P 1'
#
loop_
_entity.id
_entity.type
_entity.pdbx_description
1 polymer ?
#
loop_
_entity_poly.entity_id
_entity_poly.type
_entity_poly.pdbx_seq_one_letter_code
_entity_poly.pdbx_strand_id
1 'polypeptide(L)'
;SGDELSLAFPAASVPPGPPGTTRDFFLHVDGWDKDSDFHVAAGAEVGPLPFHGMDEQNYGREIRPAFPSDALHRQHNTRWVQPRPLARHAARR
;
A
#
# COMPACT_ATOMS: atom_id res chain seq x y z
N SER A 1 -11.40 9.92 2.74
CA SER A 1 -11.79 8.51 2.95
C SER A 1 -10.61 7.81 3.60
N GLY A 2 -10.82 7.15 4.74
CA GLY A 2 -9.79 6.34 5.38
C GLY A 2 -10.21 4.87 5.35
N ASP A 3 -9.23 3.98 5.29
CA ASP A 3 -9.44 2.55 5.51
C ASP A 3 -9.25 2.28 7.02
N GLU A 4 -10.15 1.51 7.63
CA GLU A 4 -10.05 1.09 9.04
C GLU A 4 -9.82 -0.43 9.11
N LEU A 5 -8.90 -0.84 9.97
CA LEU A 5 -8.60 -2.25 10.25
C LEU A 5 -8.75 -2.52 11.74
N SER A 6 -9.63 -3.48 12.08
CA SER A 6 -9.75 -4.03 13.44
C SER A 6 -9.02 -5.37 13.53
N LEU A 7 -8.11 -5.50 14.49
CA LEU A 7 -7.35 -6.72 14.75
C LEU A 7 -7.79 -7.34 16.06
N ALA A 8 -8.10 -8.64 16.02
CA ALA A 8 -8.39 -9.44 17.21
C ALA A 8 -7.49 -10.67 17.23
N PHE A 9 -6.91 -10.97 18.38
CA PHE A 9 -6.10 -12.17 18.58
C PHE A 9 -6.37 -12.75 19.97
N PRO A 10 -6.28 -14.08 20.13
CA PRO A 10 -6.51 -14.73 21.41
C PRO A 10 -5.37 -14.41 22.39
N ALA A 11 -5.65 -13.56 23.38
CA ALA A 11 -4.67 -13.20 24.40
C ALA A 11 -4.17 -14.43 25.19
N ALA A 12 -5.05 -15.42 25.39
CA ALA A 12 -4.76 -16.63 26.14
C ALA A 12 -3.72 -17.56 25.49
N SER A 13 -3.48 -17.46 24.18
CA SER A 13 -2.46 -18.27 23.49
C SER A 13 -1.05 -17.70 23.59
N VAL A 14 -0.87 -16.54 24.23
CA VAL A 14 0.45 -15.90 24.39
C VAL A 14 1.06 -16.30 25.74
N PRO A 15 2.23 -16.95 25.80
CA PRO A 15 2.86 -17.39 27.05
C PRO A 15 3.08 -16.23 28.03
N PRO A 16 2.99 -16.41 29.36
CA PRO A 16 3.21 -15.32 30.33
C PRO A 16 4.64 -14.75 30.25
N GLY A 17 4.80 -13.47 30.58
CA GLY A 17 6.11 -12.80 30.64
C GLY A 17 6.86 -13.11 31.95
N PRO A 18 8.13 -12.69 32.06
CA PRO A 18 8.89 -12.82 33.31
C PRO A 18 8.20 -12.12 34.50
N PRO A 19 8.41 -12.58 35.74
CA PRO A 19 7.86 -11.93 36.93
C PRO A 19 8.20 -10.44 36.98
N GLY A 20 7.21 -9.61 37.34
CA GLY A 20 7.39 -8.15 37.41
C GLY A 20 7.32 -7.42 36.06
N THR A 21 7.01 -8.11 34.97
CA THR A 21 6.83 -7.47 33.65
C THR A 21 5.35 -7.27 33.32
N THR A 22 5.05 -6.17 32.60
CA THR A 22 3.73 -5.92 32.00
C THR A 22 3.85 -6.12 30.50
N ARG A 23 2.85 -6.75 29.88
CA ARG A 23 2.80 -6.95 28.42
C ARG A 23 2.15 -5.77 27.75
N ASP A 24 2.75 -5.36 26.63
CA ASP A 24 2.24 -4.32 25.75
C ASP A 24 2.20 -4.84 24.29
N PHE A 25 1.52 -4.11 23.41
CA PHE A 25 1.36 -4.44 22.00
C PHE A 25 1.94 -3.33 21.12
N PHE A 26 2.63 -3.73 20.05
CA PHE A 26 3.09 -2.82 19.01
C PHE A 26 2.54 -3.29 17.66
N LEU A 27 1.91 -2.38 16.94
CA LEU A 27 1.52 -2.61 15.55
C LEU A 27 2.63 -2.07 14.64
N HIS A 28 3.35 -2.98 13.99
CA HIS A 28 4.25 -2.64 12.90
C HIS A 28 3.44 -2.63 11.61
N VAL A 29 3.34 -1.47 10.95
CA VAL A 29 2.80 -1.38 9.59
C VAL A 29 3.94 -1.04 8.66
N ASP A 30 4.08 -1.84 7.62
CA ASP A 30 5.05 -1.65 6.55
C ASP A 30 4.26 -1.67 5.24
N GLY A 31 4.35 -0.57 4.50
CA GLY A 31 3.50 -0.35 3.35
C GLY A 31 3.89 0.90 2.59
N TRP A 32 3.29 1.02 1.42
CA TRP A 32 3.49 2.13 0.51
C TRP A 32 2.14 2.73 0.17
N ASP A 33 2.13 4.05 0.05
CA ASP A 33 0.97 4.76 -0.47
C ASP A 33 1.32 5.39 -1.82
N LYS A 34 0.32 5.45 -2.70
CA LYS A 34 0.44 6.13 -3.99
C LYS A 34 -0.62 7.20 -4.04
N ASP A 35 -0.17 8.44 -3.95
CA ASP A 35 -1.07 9.58 -4.02
C ASP A 35 -1.76 9.63 -5.38
N SER A 36 -3.08 9.85 -5.35
CA SER A 36 -3.89 10.11 -6.54
C SER A 36 -4.13 11.61 -6.75
N ASP A 37 -3.20 12.45 -6.30
CA ASP A 37 -3.23 13.89 -6.54
C ASP A 37 -2.89 14.22 -8.01
N PHE A 38 -3.40 15.34 -8.50
CA PHE A 38 -3.21 15.77 -9.89
C PHE A 38 -1.76 16.18 -10.23
N HIS A 39 -0.90 16.40 -9.23
CA HIS A 39 0.54 16.59 -9.42
C HIS A 39 1.33 15.26 -9.45
N VAL A 40 0.69 14.13 -9.17
CA VAL A 40 1.37 12.83 -9.17
C VAL A 40 1.33 12.25 -10.58
N ALA A 41 2.50 12.15 -11.20
CA ALA A 41 2.63 11.73 -12.60
C ALA A 41 1.93 10.40 -12.93
N ALA A 42 1.97 9.44 -12.00
CA ALA A 42 1.34 8.14 -12.12
C ALA A 42 0.17 7.93 -11.14
N GLY A 43 -0.48 9.02 -10.67
CA GLY A 43 -1.58 8.96 -9.70
C GLY A 43 -2.83 8.27 -10.27
N ALA A 44 -2.94 8.19 -11.60
CA ALA A 44 -4.00 7.48 -12.30
C ALA A 44 -3.69 5.98 -12.54
N GLU A 45 -2.64 5.43 -11.94
CA GLU A 45 -2.18 4.06 -12.17
C GLU A 45 -1.95 3.31 -10.86
N VAL A 46 -2.36 2.05 -10.79
CA VAL A 46 -2.13 1.19 -9.62
C VAL A 46 -0.73 0.59 -9.62
N GLY A 47 -0.25 0.16 -10.80
CA GLY A 47 1.08 -0.40 -10.97
C GLY A 47 2.13 0.67 -11.30
N PRO A 48 3.41 0.29 -11.31
CA PRO A 48 3.96 -0.94 -10.70
C PRO A 48 3.93 -0.87 -9.17
N LEU A 49 3.74 -1.99 -8.47
CA LEU A 49 3.79 -1.97 -7.00
C LEU A 49 5.24 -1.74 -6.54
N PRO A 50 5.48 -0.91 -5.51
CA PRO A 50 6.80 -0.77 -4.91
C PRO A 50 7.24 -2.04 -4.15
N PHE A 51 8.53 -2.12 -3.87
CA PHE A 51 9.14 -3.18 -3.06
C PHE A 51 10.39 -2.64 -2.34
N HIS A 52 10.76 -3.28 -1.23
CA HIS A 52 11.95 -2.90 -0.48
C HIS A 52 13.23 -3.02 -1.31
N GLY A 53 14.06 -1.99 -1.27
CA GLY A 53 15.33 -1.94 -2.00
C GLY A 53 15.22 -1.52 -3.47
N MET A 54 14.03 -1.15 -3.94
CA MET A 54 13.83 -0.51 -5.24
C MET A 54 14.52 0.85 -5.31
N ASP A 55 15.08 1.22 -6.47
CA ASP A 55 15.57 2.58 -6.72
C ASP A 55 14.40 3.54 -6.90
N GLU A 56 14.23 4.43 -5.93
CA GLU A 56 13.19 5.45 -5.92
C GLU A 56 13.24 6.37 -7.15
N GLN A 57 14.44 6.62 -7.69
CA GLN A 57 14.62 7.48 -8.87
C GLN A 57 14.36 6.74 -10.19
N ASN A 58 14.33 5.41 -10.17
CA ASN A 58 14.07 4.56 -11.32
C ASN A 58 12.77 3.75 -11.18
N TYR A 59 11.81 4.28 -10.41
CA TYR A 59 10.49 3.66 -10.20
C TYR A 59 9.85 3.17 -11.51
N GLY A 60 9.50 1.88 -11.52
CA GLY A 60 8.85 1.20 -12.64
C GLY A 60 9.75 0.78 -13.79
N ARG A 61 11.07 1.01 -13.71
CA ARG A 61 12.04 0.46 -14.67
C ARG A 61 12.58 -0.89 -14.24
N GLU A 62 12.62 -1.13 -12.93
CA GLU A 62 13.08 -2.39 -12.36
C GLU A 62 12.02 -3.48 -12.39
N ILE A 63 12.46 -4.72 -12.59
CA ILE A 63 11.59 -5.89 -12.47
C ILE A 63 11.39 -6.17 -10.99
N ARG A 64 10.17 -5.95 -10.50
CA ARG A 64 9.80 -6.31 -9.13
C ARG A 64 9.91 -7.84 -8.94
N PRO A 65 10.62 -8.33 -7.90
CA PRO A 65 10.66 -9.75 -7.59
C PRO A 65 9.28 -10.26 -7.14
N ALA A 66 9.09 -11.58 -7.20
CA ALA A 66 7.86 -12.21 -6.71
C ALA A 66 7.84 -12.22 -5.18
N PHE A 67 6.68 -11.91 -4.59
CA PHE A 67 6.46 -11.97 -3.15
C PHE A 67 5.27 -12.87 -2.79
N PRO A 68 5.27 -13.48 -1.59
CA PRO A 68 4.12 -14.25 -1.10
C PRO A 68 2.81 -13.44 -1.09
N SER A 69 2.89 -12.13 -0.91
CA SER A 69 1.74 -11.21 -0.92
C SER A 69 1.12 -11.00 -2.31
N ASP A 70 1.77 -11.41 -3.40
CA ASP A 70 1.26 -11.16 -4.75
C ASP A 70 -0.09 -11.83 -5.03
N ALA A 71 -0.35 -12.99 -4.41
CA ALA A 71 -1.65 -13.63 -4.49
C ALA A 71 -2.75 -12.77 -3.83
N LEU A 72 -2.46 -12.24 -2.64
CA LEU A 72 -3.38 -11.35 -1.92
C LEU A 72 -3.59 -10.03 -2.66
N HIS A 73 -2.53 -9.44 -3.21
CA HIS A 73 -2.65 -8.24 -4.04
C HIS A 73 -3.56 -8.48 -5.25
N ARG A 74 -3.40 -9.59 -5.97
CA ARG A 74 -4.28 -9.92 -7.10
C ARG A 74 -5.74 -10.13 -6.67
N GLN A 75 -5.97 -10.72 -5.50
CA GLN A 75 -7.31 -11.00 -5.00
C GLN A 75 -8.01 -9.73 -4.47
N HIS A 76 -7.28 -8.86 -3.78
CA HIS A 76 -7.88 -7.76 -3.01
C HIS A 76 -7.70 -6.38 -3.64
N ASN A 77 -6.77 -6.21 -4.58
CA ASN A 77 -6.63 -4.95 -5.30
C ASN A 77 -7.71 -4.81 -6.37
N THR A 78 -8.90 -4.46 -5.91
CA THR A 78 -10.12 -4.24 -6.72
C THR A 78 -10.28 -2.78 -7.14
N ARG A 79 -9.32 -1.92 -6.81
CA ARG A 79 -9.39 -0.48 -7.03
C ARG A 79 -9.40 -0.19 -8.53
N TRP A 80 -10.47 0.45 -8.98
CA TRP A 80 -10.55 1.02 -10.31
C TRP A 80 -10.02 2.45 -10.28
N VAL A 81 -9.11 2.77 -11.19
CA VAL A 81 -8.61 4.13 -11.36
C VAL A 81 -9.11 4.65 -12.70
N GLN A 82 -9.84 5.77 -12.67
CA GLN A 82 -10.41 6.36 -13.87
C GLN A 82 -9.27 6.82 -14.82
N PRO A 83 -9.33 6.47 -16.12
CA PRO A 83 -8.36 6.98 -17.07
C PRO A 83 -8.55 8.49 -17.25
N ARG A 84 -7.57 9.28 -16.78
CA ARG A 84 -7.26 10.68 -17.17
C ARG A 84 -8.42 11.69 -17.11
N PRO A 85 -8.57 12.46 -16.01
CA PRO A 85 -9.61 13.50 -15.91
C PRO A 85 -9.31 14.79 -16.69
N LEU A 86 -8.07 15.05 -17.11
CA LEU A 86 -7.68 16.30 -17.80
C LEU A 86 -7.41 16.06 -19.29
N ALA A 87 -8.46 16.18 -20.10
CA ALA A 87 -8.32 16.46 -21.53
C ALA A 87 -8.23 17.98 -21.71
N ARG A 88 -7.14 18.47 -22.29
CA ARG A 88 -7.06 19.87 -22.70
C ARG A 88 -8.01 20.07 -23.87
N HIS A 89 -9.24 20.53 -23.60
CA HIS A 89 -10.12 20.97 -24.67
C HIS A 89 -9.46 22.16 -25.37
N ALA A 90 -9.36 22.10 -26.71
CA ALA A 90 -8.91 23.24 -27.48
C ALA A 90 -9.79 24.45 -27.11
N ALA A 91 -9.16 25.60 -26.82
CA ALA A 91 -9.90 26.84 -26.63
C ALA A 91 -10.80 27.03 -27.85
N ARG A 92 -12.13 27.04 -27.63
CA ARG A 92 -13.05 27.50 -28.67
C ARG A 92 -12.66 28.96 -28.93
N ARG A 93 -12.35 29.23 -30.20
CA ARG A 93 -11.93 30.56 -30.69
C ARG A 93 -12.96 31.63 -30.34
#